data_AF-A0A257LMD5-F1
#
_entry.id   AF-A0A257LMD5-F1
#
_cell.length_a   1.000
_cell.length_b   1.000
_cell.length_c   1.000
_cell.angle_alpha   90.00
_cell.angle_beta   90.00
_cell.angle_gamma   90.00
#
_symmetry.space_group_name_H-M   'P 1'
#
loop_
_entity.id
_entity.type
_entity.pdbx_description
1 polymer ?
#
loop_
_entity_poly.entity_id
_entity_poly.type
_entity_poly.pdbx_seq_one_letter_code
_entity_poly.pdbx_strand_id
1 'polypeptide(L)'
;MTGTDGGAIPKSARWPEVTTDVGVGQMRQLELVADEEGDWSFHCHKSHHTMNAMGHGLPTMIGVDHRGVASQIMQLIPDYMVMGERGMHDMAQMAMPLPDNTAAMMTGTGPFGAVGMGGMFSVLKVRRQQPAGAYRDPGWYTHPPGTVAAEFTGALPEPTRSPAAGTGATAPPAPAEPTVSVTVRKPGGTHSGH
;
A
#
# COMPACT_ATOMS: atom_id res chain seq x y z
N MET A 1 -19.83 4.52 11.42
CA MET A 1 -20.55 5.40 10.49
C MET A 1 -21.76 6.01 11.14
N THR A 2 -21.92 7.34 11.04
CA THR A 2 -23.01 8.08 11.71
C THR A 2 -23.88 8.89 10.76
N GLY A 3 -23.54 8.96 9.49
CA GLY A 3 -24.31 9.66 8.45
C GLY A 3 -23.81 9.35 7.04
N THR A 4 -24.66 9.62 6.06
CA THR A 4 -24.34 9.57 4.61
C THR A 4 -24.68 10.90 3.95
N ASP A 5 -24.60 10.94 2.62
CA ASP A 5 -25.18 11.97 1.75
C ASP A 5 -26.66 12.29 2.06
N GLY A 6 -27.42 11.33 2.60
CA GLY A 6 -28.80 11.52 3.04
C GLY A 6 -28.96 12.13 4.45
N GLY A 7 -27.86 12.45 5.14
CA GLY A 7 -27.86 12.99 6.49
C GLY A 7 -27.56 11.95 7.57
N ALA A 8 -27.95 12.26 8.81
CA ALA A 8 -27.59 11.46 9.98
C ALA A 8 -28.33 10.10 10.01
N ILE A 9 -27.58 9.03 10.28
CA ILE A 9 -28.13 7.69 10.49
C ILE A 9 -28.69 7.60 11.93
N PRO A 10 -29.92 7.07 12.12
CA PRO A 10 -30.50 6.86 13.44
C PRO A 10 -29.56 6.07 14.37
N LYS A 11 -29.49 6.41 15.66
CA LYS A 11 -28.53 5.80 16.60
C LYS A 11 -28.59 4.26 16.61
N SER A 12 -29.78 3.69 16.48
CA SER A 12 -30.02 2.24 16.41
C SER A 12 -29.52 1.55 15.13
N ALA A 13 -29.22 2.31 14.08
CA ALA A 13 -28.79 1.82 12.78
C ALA A 13 -27.33 2.21 12.43
N ARG A 14 -26.62 2.86 13.35
CA ARG A 14 -25.18 3.16 13.19
C ARG A 14 -24.38 1.87 13.36
N TRP A 15 -23.24 1.79 12.67
CA TRP A 15 -22.33 0.64 12.77
C TRP A 15 -20.88 1.08 12.95
N PRO A 16 -20.03 0.27 13.62
CA PRO A 16 -18.59 0.50 13.68
C PRO A 16 -17.91 0.06 12.37
N GLU A 17 -16.88 0.81 11.95
CA GLU A 17 -16.13 0.52 10.72
C GLU A 17 -14.74 1.13 10.80
N VAL A 18 -13.72 0.38 10.37
CA VAL A 18 -12.30 0.80 10.37
C VAL A 18 -11.84 1.37 9.02
N THR A 19 -12.49 0.94 7.93
CA THR A 19 -12.23 1.39 6.56
C THR A 19 -13.58 1.52 5.86
N THR A 20 -13.86 2.67 5.26
CA THR A 20 -15.10 2.89 4.51
C THR A 20 -14.79 3.30 3.08
N ASP A 21 -15.51 2.74 2.12
CA ASP A 21 -15.44 3.20 0.74
C ASP A 21 -16.28 4.47 0.56
N VAL A 22 -15.62 5.52 0.06
CA VAL A 22 -16.25 6.79 -0.33
C VAL A 22 -16.09 6.96 -1.82
N GLY A 23 -17.17 6.73 -2.57
CA GLY A 23 -17.20 6.93 -4.02
C GLY A 23 -17.26 8.41 -4.40
N VAL A 24 -17.00 8.69 -5.69
CA VAL A 24 -17.12 10.04 -6.24
C VAL A 24 -18.55 10.57 -6.02
N GLY A 25 -18.66 11.76 -5.43
CA GLY A 25 -19.94 12.40 -5.09
C GLY A 25 -20.61 11.91 -3.82
N GLN A 26 -20.07 10.89 -3.15
CA GLN A 26 -20.61 10.41 -1.88
C GLN A 26 -20.07 11.21 -0.70
N MET A 27 -20.89 11.33 0.35
CA MET A 27 -20.49 11.85 1.65
C MET A 27 -20.69 10.78 2.72
N ARG A 28 -19.83 10.82 3.73
CA ARG A 28 -19.88 9.95 4.92
C ARG A 28 -19.58 10.79 6.15
N GLN A 29 -20.28 10.52 7.23
CA GLN A 29 -19.96 11.08 8.54
C GLN A 29 -19.32 10.00 9.40
N LEU A 30 -18.04 10.20 9.70
CA LEU A 30 -17.23 9.35 10.56
C LEU A 30 -17.19 9.97 11.95
N GLU A 31 -17.43 9.16 12.97
CA GLU A 31 -17.28 9.53 14.37
C GLU A 31 -16.37 8.49 15.01
N LEU A 32 -15.39 8.96 15.79
CA LEU A 32 -14.48 8.11 16.55
C LEU A 32 -14.38 8.67 17.96
N VAL A 33 -14.15 7.76 18.91
CA VAL A 33 -13.76 8.12 20.27
C VAL A 33 -12.24 8.02 20.32
N ALA A 34 -11.57 9.11 20.72
CA ALA A 34 -10.12 9.18 20.83
C ALA A 34 -9.67 8.82 22.26
N ASP A 35 -9.97 7.59 22.69
CA ASP A 35 -9.67 7.07 24.03
C ASP A 35 -8.36 6.27 24.10
N GLU A 36 -7.87 5.77 22.97
CA GLU A 36 -6.61 5.03 22.88
C GLU A 36 -5.42 5.95 22.56
N GLU A 37 -4.53 6.17 23.54
CA GLU A 37 -3.35 7.02 23.40
C GLU A 37 -2.35 6.43 22.38
N GLY A 38 -1.89 7.26 21.45
CA GLY A 38 -1.00 6.78 20.39
C GLY A 38 -0.88 7.71 19.19
N ASP A 39 -0.11 7.25 18.20
CA ASP A 39 -0.01 7.85 16.87
C ASP A 39 -0.70 6.92 15.87
N TRP A 40 -1.85 7.33 15.35
CA TRP A 40 -2.73 6.49 14.55
C TRP A 40 -2.68 6.90 13.07
N SER A 41 -2.40 5.93 12.20
CA SER A 41 -2.46 6.13 10.75
C SER A 41 -3.90 6.37 10.28
N PHE A 42 -4.11 7.45 9.53
CA PHE A 42 -5.36 7.74 8.86
C PHE A 42 -5.10 8.03 7.38
N HIS A 43 -5.54 7.15 6.49
CA HIS A 43 -5.23 7.24 5.06
C HIS A 43 -6.25 6.49 4.20
N CYS A 44 -6.17 6.71 2.89
CA CYS A 44 -6.87 5.86 1.93
C CYS A 44 -6.19 4.49 1.86
N HIS A 45 -6.94 3.41 2.05
CA HIS A 45 -6.39 2.05 2.05
C HIS A 45 -6.22 1.45 0.64
N LYS A 46 -6.39 2.25 -0.43
CA LYS A 46 -6.11 1.84 -1.81
C LYS A 46 -4.62 2.08 -2.08
N SER A 47 -3.84 1.01 -2.30
CA SER A 47 -2.37 1.09 -2.35
C SER A 47 -1.83 2.10 -3.34
N HIS A 48 -2.46 2.25 -4.51
CA HIS A 48 -2.04 3.23 -5.53
C HIS A 48 -2.43 4.67 -5.18
N HIS A 49 -3.33 4.90 -4.20
CA HIS A 49 -3.71 6.24 -3.74
C HIS A 49 -2.74 6.80 -2.70
N THR A 50 -1.98 5.95 -2.01
CA THR A 50 -0.89 6.39 -1.12
C THR A 50 0.43 6.58 -1.85
N MET A 51 0.40 6.46 -3.18
CA MET A 51 1.56 6.62 -4.05
C MET A 51 1.34 7.87 -4.92
N ASN A 52 1.74 9.02 -4.39
CA ASN A 52 1.69 10.28 -5.15
C ASN A 52 2.57 10.21 -6.40
N ALA A 53 2.31 11.08 -7.38
CA ALA A 53 3.13 11.30 -8.57
C ALA A 53 3.68 10.02 -9.27
N MET A 54 2.96 8.90 -9.19
CA MET A 54 3.32 7.69 -9.93
C MET A 54 2.69 7.71 -11.32
N GLY A 55 3.47 7.29 -12.32
CA GLY A 55 2.98 7.14 -13.69
C GLY A 55 2.01 5.98 -13.84
N HIS A 56 1.01 6.15 -14.69
CA HIS A 56 0.09 5.08 -15.10
C HIS A 56 0.58 4.45 -16.42
N GLY A 57 0.32 3.15 -16.63
CA GLY A 57 0.63 2.47 -17.89
C GLY A 57 2.13 2.14 -18.09
N LEU A 58 2.95 2.28 -17.06
CA LEU A 58 4.33 1.81 -17.06
C LEU A 58 4.37 0.31 -16.71
N PRO A 59 5.19 -0.50 -17.41
CA PRO A 59 5.44 -1.89 -17.02
C PRO A 59 6.00 -1.95 -15.59
N THR A 60 5.59 -2.96 -14.83
CA THR A 60 6.22 -3.23 -13.53
C THR A 60 7.64 -3.74 -13.75
N MET A 61 8.62 -3.06 -13.14
CA MET A 61 10.04 -3.41 -13.23
C MET A 61 10.55 -4.12 -11.97
N ILE A 62 9.65 -4.48 -11.04
CA ILE A 62 10.00 -5.20 -9.81
C ILE A 62 10.60 -6.56 -10.16
N GLY A 63 11.79 -6.85 -9.64
CA GLY A 63 12.50 -8.11 -9.87
C GLY A 63 13.23 -8.24 -11.21
N VAL A 64 13.22 -7.20 -12.06
CA VAL A 64 14.04 -7.16 -13.28
C VAL A 64 15.46 -6.68 -12.91
N ASP A 65 16.49 -7.41 -13.34
CA ASP A 65 17.90 -7.04 -13.12
C ASP A 65 18.33 -5.94 -14.10
N HIS A 66 18.47 -4.71 -13.60
CA HIS A 66 18.88 -3.57 -14.40
C HIS A 66 20.38 -3.29 -14.37
N ARG A 67 21.20 -4.00 -13.60
CA ARG A 67 22.59 -3.59 -13.32
C ARG A 67 23.42 -3.32 -14.57
N GLY A 68 23.29 -4.17 -15.59
CA GLY A 68 23.99 -4.00 -16.87
C GLY A 68 23.44 -2.82 -17.68
N VAL A 69 22.12 -2.72 -17.81
CA VAL A 69 21.44 -1.70 -18.63
C VAL A 69 21.54 -0.31 -17.99
N ALA A 70 21.38 -0.21 -16.66
CA ALA A 70 21.52 1.03 -15.90
C ALA A 70 22.92 1.63 -16.05
N SER A 71 23.97 0.79 -16.07
CA SER A 71 25.35 1.25 -16.28
C SER A 71 25.56 1.90 -17.67
N GLN A 72 24.90 1.36 -18.70
CA GLN A 72 24.95 1.89 -20.06
C GLN A 72 24.13 3.18 -20.18
N ILE A 73 22.97 3.24 -19.52
CA ILE A 73 22.13 4.44 -19.51
C ILE A 73 22.83 5.58 -18.77
N MET A 74 23.45 5.32 -17.61
CA MET A 74 24.18 6.34 -16.84
C MET A 74 25.36 6.96 -17.61
N GLN A 75 25.98 6.23 -18.55
CA GLN A 75 27.02 6.79 -19.41
C GLN A 75 26.48 7.86 -20.37
N LEU A 76 25.19 7.81 -20.70
CA LEU A 76 24.53 8.76 -21.60
C LEU A 76 23.74 9.83 -20.84
N ILE A 77 23.13 9.46 -19.71
CA ILE A 77 22.30 10.32 -18.87
C ILE A 77 22.76 10.13 -17.41
N PRO A 78 23.71 10.95 -16.93
CA PRO A 78 24.31 10.80 -15.59
C PRO A 78 23.30 10.86 -14.45
N ASP A 79 22.18 11.57 -14.66
CA ASP A 79 21.13 11.77 -13.65
C ASP A 79 20.04 10.68 -13.69
N TYR A 80 20.25 9.58 -14.43
CA TYR A 80 19.28 8.49 -14.50
C TYR A 80 19.19 7.71 -13.18
N MET A 81 18.02 7.73 -12.55
CA MET A 81 17.72 6.95 -11.36
C MET A 81 16.87 5.73 -11.71
N VAL A 82 17.36 4.54 -11.34
CA VAL A 82 16.60 3.29 -11.46
C VAL A 82 15.54 3.27 -10.37
N MET A 83 14.28 3.20 -10.78
CA MET A 83 13.11 3.21 -9.89
C MET A 83 12.46 1.84 -9.88
N GLY A 84 12.10 1.34 -8.70
CA GLY A 84 11.16 0.22 -8.58
C GLY A 84 11.72 -1.20 -8.67
N GLU A 85 13.04 -1.41 -8.62
CA GLU A 85 13.62 -2.77 -8.62
C GLU A 85 13.36 -3.54 -7.30
N ARG A 86 13.42 -2.86 -6.14
CA ARG A 86 13.23 -3.43 -4.79
C ARG A 86 11.92 -3.00 -4.10
N GLY A 87 11.01 -2.39 -4.86
CA GLY A 87 9.73 -1.88 -4.35
C GLY A 87 9.80 -0.42 -3.90
N MET A 88 8.65 0.11 -3.47
CA MET A 88 8.49 1.56 -3.27
C MET A 88 9.25 2.11 -2.05
N HIS A 89 9.50 1.30 -1.03
CA HIS A 89 10.19 1.78 0.19
C HIS A 89 11.62 2.25 -0.06
N ASP A 90 12.34 1.69 -1.05
CA ASP A 90 13.66 2.18 -1.46
C ASP A 90 13.60 3.66 -1.89
N MET A 91 12.45 4.11 -2.40
CA MET A 91 12.25 5.50 -2.78
C MET A 91 12.01 6.44 -1.60
N ALA A 92 11.68 5.92 -0.42
CA ALA A 92 11.48 6.76 0.77
C ALA A 92 12.77 7.44 1.23
N GLN A 93 13.92 6.87 0.90
CA GLN A 93 15.24 7.37 1.29
C GLN A 93 15.94 8.18 0.18
N MET A 94 15.38 8.19 -1.02
CA MET A 94 15.93 8.92 -2.18
C MET A 94 15.12 10.19 -2.43
N ALA A 95 15.61 11.32 -1.92
CA ALA A 95 15.00 12.62 -2.15
C ALA A 95 15.20 13.04 -3.61
N MET A 96 14.14 12.92 -4.42
CA MET A 96 14.12 13.47 -5.78
C MET A 96 13.58 14.90 -5.76
N PRO A 97 14.18 15.85 -6.50
CA PRO A 97 13.58 17.18 -6.68
C PRO A 97 12.21 17.03 -7.33
N LEU A 98 11.17 17.51 -6.65
CA LEU A 98 9.80 17.57 -7.17
C LEU A 98 9.43 19.04 -7.41
N PRO A 99 8.56 19.34 -8.40
CA PRO A 99 8.00 20.68 -8.54
C PRO A 99 7.30 21.13 -7.25
N ASP A 100 7.40 22.41 -6.89
CA ASP A 100 6.91 22.97 -5.61
C ASP A 100 5.42 22.70 -5.34
N ASN A 101 4.61 22.49 -6.38
CA ASN A 101 3.18 22.20 -6.30
C ASN A 101 2.84 20.70 -6.26
N THR A 102 3.83 19.83 -6.14
CA THR A 102 3.64 18.38 -6.11
C THR A 102 3.63 17.88 -4.68
N ALA A 103 2.57 17.17 -4.28
CA ALA A 103 2.57 16.46 -3.00
C ALA A 103 3.71 15.43 -3.00
N ALA A 104 4.49 15.39 -1.92
CA ALA A 104 5.68 14.56 -1.89
C ALA A 104 5.36 13.08 -2.15
N MET A 105 6.19 12.44 -2.98
CA MET A 105 6.04 11.03 -3.40
C MET A 105 6.03 10.07 -2.23
N MET A 106 6.86 10.35 -1.23
CA MET A 106 6.93 9.70 0.06
C MET A 106 7.03 10.80 1.12
N THR A 107 6.19 10.75 2.13
CA THR A 107 6.11 11.82 3.14
C THR A 107 6.29 11.29 4.54
N GLY A 108 7.04 12.06 5.33
CA GLY A 108 7.04 11.96 6.78
C GLY A 108 8.14 11.08 7.36
N THR A 109 8.53 11.42 8.57
CA THR A 109 9.40 10.62 9.43
C THR A 109 8.58 10.26 10.64
N GLY A 110 8.35 8.98 10.89
CA GLY A 110 7.76 8.48 12.13
C GLY A 110 8.83 8.29 13.21
N PRO A 111 8.43 7.83 14.41
CA PRO A 111 9.35 7.61 15.52
C PRO A 111 10.39 6.50 15.23
N PHE A 112 10.16 5.68 14.21
CA PHE A 112 11.00 4.53 13.84
C PHE A 112 11.59 4.62 12.42
N GLY A 113 11.50 5.79 11.76
CA GLY A 113 12.07 6.00 10.42
C GLY A 113 11.09 6.57 9.41
N ALA A 114 11.42 6.46 8.13
CA ALA A 114 10.62 7.04 7.04
C ALA A 114 9.25 6.36 6.91
N VAL A 115 8.20 7.17 6.73
CA VAL A 115 6.86 6.67 6.42
C VAL A 115 6.73 6.52 4.91
N GLY A 116 6.58 5.29 4.44
CA GLY A 116 6.53 4.95 3.01
C GLY A 116 5.21 5.27 2.30
N MET A 117 4.52 6.33 2.71
CA MET A 117 3.26 6.79 2.12
C MET A 117 3.40 8.24 1.69
N GLY A 118 3.01 8.56 0.45
CA GLY A 118 2.99 9.92 -0.09
C GLY A 118 1.70 10.65 0.27
N GLY A 119 1.82 11.96 0.60
CA GLY A 119 0.88 13.10 0.75
C GLY A 119 -0.62 12.96 1.03
N MET A 120 -1.23 11.78 0.94
CA MET A 120 -2.60 11.45 1.38
C MET A 120 -2.56 10.54 2.62
N PHE A 121 -1.59 10.77 3.50
CA PHE A 121 -1.42 10.10 4.78
C PHE A 121 -1.46 11.14 5.91
N SER A 122 -2.20 10.84 6.96
CA SER A 122 -2.27 11.65 8.18
C SER A 122 -1.97 10.79 9.40
N VAL A 123 -1.39 11.40 10.43
CA VAL A 123 -1.22 10.78 11.75
C VAL A 123 -2.11 11.50 12.74
N LEU A 124 -3.13 10.80 13.24
CA LEU A 124 -3.95 11.28 14.35
C LEU A 124 -3.20 11.04 15.66
N LYS A 125 -2.88 12.12 16.37
CA LYS A 125 -2.19 12.06 17.67
C LYS A 125 -3.20 12.12 18.79
N VAL A 126 -3.35 11.03 19.53
CA VAL A 126 -4.24 10.95 20.69
C VAL A 126 -3.40 11.07 21.96
N ARG A 127 -3.67 12.08 22.77
CA ARG A 127 -2.95 12.36 24.03
C ARG A 127 -3.96 12.68 25.12
N ARG A 128 -3.87 11.98 26.25
CA ARG A 128 -4.76 12.18 27.40
C ARG A 128 -4.69 13.58 28.01
N GLN A 129 -3.52 14.22 27.93
CA GLN A 129 -3.27 15.55 28.49
C GLN A 129 -3.28 16.67 27.44
N GLN A 130 -3.88 16.45 26.26
CA GLN A 130 -4.03 17.50 25.25
C GLN A 130 -5.02 18.57 25.73
N PRO A 131 -4.63 19.83 25.90
CA PRO A 131 -5.56 20.89 26.26
C PRO A 131 -6.56 21.15 25.12
N ALA A 132 -7.81 21.46 25.48
CA ALA A 132 -8.82 21.85 24.49
C ALA A 132 -8.36 23.12 23.74
N GLY A 133 -8.49 23.12 22.40
CA GLY A 133 -8.07 24.24 21.55
C GLY A 133 -6.56 24.35 21.33
N ALA A 134 -5.75 23.40 21.82
CA ALA A 134 -4.33 23.34 21.51
C ALA A 134 -4.09 22.58 20.20
N TYR A 135 -3.65 23.28 19.16
CA TYR A 135 -3.39 22.73 17.82
C TYR A 135 -1.89 22.53 17.51
N ARG A 136 -1.01 22.76 18.49
CA ARG A 136 0.42 22.51 18.32
C ARG A 136 0.69 21.01 18.30
N ASP A 137 1.68 20.59 17.51
CA ASP A 137 2.14 19.20 17.49
C ASP A 137 2.67 18.80 18.89
N PRO A 138 2.05 17.80 19.55
CA PRO A 138 2.52 17.27 20.83
C PRO A 138 3.76 16.37 20.72
N GLY A 139 4.26 16.11 19.51
CA GLY A 139 5.37 15.19 19.25
C GLY A 139 4.93 13.72 19.22
N TRP A 140 5.89 12.81 19.07
CA TRP A 140 5.65 11.37 18.99
C TRP A 140 5.20 10.78 20.32
N TYR A 141 4.37 9.75 20.25
CA TYR A 141 3.88 9.02 21.41
C TYR A 141 5.04 8.29 22.09
N THR A 142 5.13 8.43 23.41
CA THR A 142 6.14 7.73 24.20
C THR A 142 5.60 6.35 24.55
N HIS A 143 6.13 5.34 23.87
CA HIS A 143 5.74 3.95 24.10
C HIS A 143 6.15 3.48 25.51
N PRO A 144 5.28 2.80 26.25
CA PRO A 144 5.63 2.25 27.56
C PRO A 144 6.83 1.28 27.48
N PRO A 145 7.64 1.17 28.55
CA PRO A 145 8.74 0.21 28.58
C PRO A 145 8.28 -1.22 28.27
N GLY A 146 8.98 -1.90 27.36
CA GLY A 146 8.67 -3.28 26.97
C GLY A 146 7.58 -3.44 25.90
N THR A 147 6.98 -2.36 25.39
CA THR A 147 5.95 -2.46 24.32
C THR A 147 6.51 -2.26 22.92
N VAL A 148 7.75 -1.79 22.79
CA VAL A 148 8.43 -1.63 21.50
C VAL A 148 9.13 -2.94 21.16
N ALA A 149 8.98 -3.40 19.92
CA ALA A 149 9.68 -4.57 19.43
C ALA A 149 11.20 -4.36 19.53
N ALA A 150 11.91 -5.40 19.94
CA ALA A 150 13.36 -5.44 19.97
C ALA A 150 13.85 -6.59 19.10
N GLU A 151 15.09 -6.49 18.64
CA GLU A 151 15.74 -7.58 17.91
C GLU A 151 15.72 -8.87 18.75
N PHE A 152 15.23 -9.95 18.15
CA PHE A 152 15.25 -11.26 18.79
C PHE A 152 16.63 -11.88 18.61
N THR A 153 17.39 -11.99 19.69
CA THR A 153 18.75 -12.55 19.71
C THR A 153 18.80 -14.02 20.18
N GLY A 154 17.64 -14.64 20.37
CA GLY A 154 17.52 -16.04 20.79
C GLY A 154 17.58 -17.03 19.62
N ALA A 155 17.64 -18.32 19.95
CA ALA A 155 17.46 -19.39 18.96
C ALA A 155 15.98 -19.50 18.58
N LEU A 156 15.68 -19.47 17.28
CA LEU A 156 14.34 -19.77 16.79
C LEU A 156 14.07 -21.28 16.93
N PRO A 157 12.87 -21.71 17.36
CA PRO A 157 12.51 -23.11 17.35
C PRO A 157 12.46 -23.63 15.91
N GLU A 158 12.84 -24.91 15.71
CA GLU A 158 12.77 -25.54 14.38
C GLU A 158 11.32 -25.51 13.88
N PRO A 159 11.03 -24.87 12.72
CA PRO A 159 9.67 -24.80 12.21
C PRO A 159 9.17 -26.20 11.85
N THR A 160 7.96 -26.55 12.30
CA THR A 160 7.32 -27.81 11.90
C THR A 160 6.98 -27.74 10.40
N ARG A 161 7.67 -28.53 9.58
CA ARG A 161 7.41 -28.63 8.14
C ARG A 161 6.44 -29.77 7.87
N SER A 162 5.32 -29.47 7.21
CA SER A 162 4.41 -30.50 6.73
C SER A 162 4.97 -31.16 5.46
N PRO A 163 5.23 -32.47 5.45
CA PRO A 163 5.63 -33.18 4.22
C PRO A 163 4.49 -33.29 3.20
N ALA A 164 3.25 -33.04 3.62
CA ALA A 164 2.04 -33.07 2.79
C ALA A 164 1.67 -31.70 2.19
N ALA A 165 2.45 -30.64 2.43
CA ALA A 165 2.31 -29.41 1.67
C ALA A 165 2.73 -29.70 0.23
N GLY A 166 1.76 -29.89 -0.66
CA GLY A 166 2.01 -30.08 -2.08
C GLY A 166 2.91 -28.99 -2.64
N THR A 167 3.64 -29.31 -3.72
CA THR A 167 4.68 -28.49 -4.37
C THR A 167 4.20 -27.19 -5.04
N GLY A 168 3.11 -26.57 -4.60
CA GLY A 168 2.75 -25.21 -5.01
C GLY A 168 3.62 -24.18 -4.26
N ALA A 169 4.32 -23.22 -4.86
CA ALA A 169 4.07 -22.50 -6.10
C ALA A 169 5.34 -22.32 -6.99
N THR A 170 6.32 -23.24 -6.87
CA THR A 170 7.58 -23.19 -7.65
C THR A 170 8.03 -24.57 -8.13
N ALA A 171 7.08 -25.46 -8.45
CA ALA A 171 7.42 -26.66 -9.21
C ALA A 171 7.97 -26.24 -10.59
N PRO A 172 9.11 -26.80 -11.06
CA PRO A 172 9.49 -26.68 -12.46
C PRO A 172 8.32 -27.16 -13.32
N PRO A 173 8.04 -26.52 -14.48
CA PRO A 173 6.95 -26.96 -15.34
C PRO A 173 7.11 -28.45 -15.64
N ALA A 174 6.02 -29.20 -15.47
CA ALA A 174 5.96 -30.60 -15.87
C ALA A 174 6.38 -30.72 -17.35
N PRO A 175 6.96 -31.86 -17.77
CA PRO A 175 7.25 -32.10 -19.19
C PRO A 175 6.00 -31.81 -20.01
N ALA A 176 6.14 -30.97 -21.03
CA ALA A 176 5.02 -30.56 -21.87
C ALA A 176 4.27 -31.80 -22.38
N GLU A 177 2.98 -31.90 -22.06
CA GLU A 177 2.11 -32.88 -22.70
C GLU A 177 2.14 -32.64 -24.22
N PRO A 178 2.11 -33.70 -25.04
CA PRO A 178 2.16 -33.53 -26.50
C PRO A 178 1.01 -32.63 -26.95
N THR A 179 1.36 -31.58 -27.68
CA THR A 179 0.45 -30.55 -28.18
C THR A 179 -0.66 -31.20 -29.00
N VAL A 180 -1.87 -31.29 -28.44
CA VAL A 180 -3.04 -31.76 -29.18
C VAL A 180 -3.47 -30.64 -30.12
N SER A 181 -3.22 -30.82 -31.42
CA SER A 181 -3.71 -29.91 -32.45
C SER A 181 -5.20 -30.15 -32.68
N VAL A 182 -6.01 -29.15 -32.35
CA VAL A 182 -7.47 -29.20 -32.58
C VAL A 182 -7.81 -28.45 -33.85
N THR A 183 -8.42 -29.12 -34.83
CA THR A 183 -8.98 -28.45 -36.01
C THR A 183 -10.36 -27.90 -35.66
N VAL A 184 -10.44 -26.60 -35.39
CA VAL A 184 -11.71 -25.91 -35.14
C VAL A 184 -12.46 -25.71 -36.46
N ARG A 185 -13.62 -26.36 -36.61
CA ARG A 185 -14.56 -26.11 -37.71
C ARG A 185 -15.60 -25.10 -37.24
N LYS A 186 -15.64 -23.91 -37.83
CA LYS A 186 -16.72 -22.94 -37.59
C LYS A 186 -18.06 -23.55 -38.03
N PRO A 187 -19.16 -23.38 -37.26
CA PRO A 187 -20.48 -23.75 -37.74
C PRO A 187 -20.82 -22.94 -39.00
N GLY A 188 -21.26 -23.62 -40.05
CA GLY A 188 -21.72 -23.00 -41.29
C GLY A 188 -22.95 -22.16 -41.00
N GLY A 189 -22.82 -20.84 -41.10
CA GLY A 189 -23.93 -19.91 -40.93
C GLY A 189 -24.85 -19.96 -42.14
N THR A 190 -25.93 -20.72 -42.04
CA THR A 190 -27.13 -20.53 -42.86
C THR A 190 -28.35 -20.55 -41.96
N HIS A 191 -28.79 -19.38 -41.52
CA HIS A 191 -30.17 -19.17 -41.09
C HIS A 191 -30.75 -18.00 -41.88
N SER A 192 -31.49 -18.38 -42.92
CA SER A 192 -32.50 -17.59 -43.59
C SER A 192 -33.74 -17.47 -42.70
N GLY A 193 -34.30 -16.26 -42.61
CA GLY A 193 -35.70 -16.01 -42.25
C GLY A 193 -36.12 -16.30 -40.81
N HIS A 194 -36.36 -15.26 -40.02
CA HIS A 194 -37.68 -14.66 -39.78
C HIS A 194 -37.51 -13.32 -39.05
#